data_AF-A0A0S9Q1B5-F1
#
_entry.id   AF-A0A0S9Q1B5-F1
#
_cell.length_a   1.000
_cell.length_b   1.000
_cell.length_c   1.000
_cell.angle_alpha   90.00
_cell.angle_beta   90.00
_cell.angle_gamma   90.00
#
_symmetry.space_group_name_H-M   'P 1'
#
loop_
_entity.id
_entity.type
_entity.pdbx_description
1 polymer ?
#
loop_
_entity_poly.entity_id
_entity_poly.type
_entity_poly.pdbx_seq_one_letter_code
_entity_poly.pdbx_strand_id
1 'polypeptide(L)'
;MQAVDALAARLLAHIASTADEIATLHVHNAKSKAIQDHFAVLLREELGFGEEVVLTPQTGLVTQARPDFFFTLAAQRGIIAEVERGGTMTNNHDLKDLWKAQVAADAHHLFLIVPHNNWREDGSPRERPFLTVSRRLGAFFGDERREIDVLSVHVFAY
;
A
#
# COMPACT_ATOMS: atom_id res chain seq x y z
N MET A 1 -5.95 -3.37 -16.29
CA MET A 1 -7.10 -3.33 -15.35
C MET A 1 -7.39 -4.73 -14.82
N GLN A 2 -7.84 -5.67 -15.65
CA GLN A 2 -8.22 -7.03 -15.20
C GLN A 2 -7.21 -7.75 -14.28
N ALA A 3 -5.90 -7.70 -14.59
CA ALA A 3 -4.88 -8.31 -13.72
C ALA A 3 -4.72 -7.59 -12.37
N VAL A 4 -4.76 -6.25 -12.37
CA VAL A 4 -4.67 -5.43 -11.15
C VAL A 4 -5.90 -5.70 -10.27
N ASP A 5 -7.08 -5.72 -10.87
CA ASP A 5 -8.35 -5.96 -10.18
C ASP A 5 -8.39 -7.38 -9.58
N ALA A 6 -7.85 -8.39 -10.29
CA ALA A 6 -7.75 -9.75 -9.78
C ALA A 6 -6.81 -9.86 -8.56
N LEU A 7 -5.66 -9.19 -8.60
CA LEU A 7 -4.74 -9.14 -7.46
C LEU A 7 -5.37 -8.39 -6.28
N ALA A 8 -6.06 -7.27 -6.53
CA ALA A 8 -6.78 -6.53 -5.52
C ALA A 8 -7.89 -7.38 -4.87
N ALA A 9 -8.64 -8.15 -5.66
CA ALA A 9 -9.67 -9.05 -5.16
C ALA A 9 -9.10 -10.16 -4.28
N ARG A 10 -7.93 -10.73 -4.64
CA ARG A 10 -7.24 -11.73 -3.79
C ARG A 10 -6.78 -11.13 -2.47
N LEU A 11 -6.22 -9.92 -2.47
CA LEU A 11 -5.82 -9.22 -1.25
C LEU A 11 -7.00 -8.91 -0.34
N LEU A 12 -8.12 -8.44 -0.92
CA LEU A 12 -9.35 -8.20 -0.17
C LEU A 12 -9.91 -9.49 0.44
N ALA A 13 -9.91 -10.59 -0.30
CA ALA A 13 -10.34 -11.89 0.19
C ALA A 13 -9.45 -12.40 1.33
N HIS A 14 -8.12 -12.22 1.22
CA HIS A 14 -7.18 -12.59 2.27
C HIS A 14 -7.47 -11.82 3.57
N ILE A 15 -7.56 -10.48 3.50
CA ILE A 15 -7.90 -9.64 4.66
C ILE A 15 -9.18 -10.11 5.35
N ALA A 16 -10.22 -10.42 4.57
CA ALA A 16 -11.48 -10.90 5.12
C ALA A 16 -11.33 -12.28 5.80
N SER A 17 -10.52 -13.18 5.22
CA SER A 17 -10.31 -14.53 5.76
C SER A 17 -9.39 -14.60 6.97
N THR A 18 -8.50 -13.62 7.15
CA THR A 18 -7.52 -13.56 8.24
C THR A 18 -7.78 -12.44 9.24
N ALA A 19 -8.98 -11.85 9.22
CA ALA A 19 -9.34 -10.70 10.06
C ALA A 19 -9.09 -10.94 11.56
N ASP A 20 -9.39 -12.13 12.07
CA ASP A 20 -9.15 -12.47 13.48
C ASP A 20 -7.65 -12.51 13.81
N GLU A 21 -6.82 -13.06 12.91
CA GLU A 21 -5.37 -13.09 13.09
C GLU A 21 -4.80 -11.67 13.06
N ILE A 22 -5.19 -10.87 12.06
CA ILE A 22 -4.82 -9.46 11.94
C ILE A 22 -5.19 -8.69 13.21
N ALA A 23 -6.37 -8.92 13.79
CA ALA A 23 -6.80 -8.26 15.02
C ALA A 23 -5.89 -8.58 16.22
N THR A 24 -5.34 -9.80 16.29
CA THR A 24 -4.35 -10.16 17.34
C THR A 24 -3.00 -9.50 17.14
N LEU A 25 -2.62 -9.22 15.88
CA LEU A 25 -1.36 -8.58 15.51
C LEU A 25 -1.45 -7.04 15.61
N HIS A 26 -2.63 -6.46 15.41
CA HIS A 26 -2.85 -5.01 15.35
C HIS A 26 -3.35 -4.44 16.70
N VAL A 27 -2.50 -4.53 17.71
CA VAL A 27 -2.76 -3.99 19.06
C VAL A 27 -1.85 -2.80 19.39
N HIS A 28 -2.21 -2.01 20.41
CA HIS A 28 -1.39 -0.90 20.89
C HIS A 28 0.03 -1.39 21.25
N ASN A 29 1.07 -0.69 20.77
CA ASN A 29 2.49 -1.08 20.88
C ASN A 29 2.89 -2.42 20.24
N ALA A 30 2.05 -3.01 19.38
CA ALA A 30 2.44 -4.19 18.61
C ALA A 30 3.68 -3.92 17.75
N LYS A 31 4.50 -4.95 17.53
CA LYS A 31 5.65 -4.83 16.64
C LYS A 31 5.14 -4.62 15.22
N SER A 32 5.43 -3.45 14.67
CA SER A 32 5.10 -3.01 13.30
C SER A 32 5.41 -4.06 12.22
N LYS A 33 6.47 -4.85 12.42
CA LYS A 33 6.89 -5.91 11.50
C LYS A 33 5.91 -7.09 11.41
N ALA A 34 5.15 -7.41 12.46
CA ALA A 34 4.29 -8.61 12.45
C ALA A 34 3.15 -8.51 11.43
N ILE A 35 2.54 -7.33 11.29
CA ILE A 35 1.53 -7.05 10.26
C ILE A 35 2.14 -7.13 8.86
N GLN A 36 3.33 -6.55 8.68
CA GLN A 36 4.04 -6.63 7.40
C GLN A 36 4.36 -8.08 7.02
N ASP A 37 4.83 -8.88 7.97
CA ASP A 37 5.15 -10.30 7.76
C ASP A 37 3.88 -11.11 7.41
N HIS A 38 2.74 -10.83 8.05
CA HIS A 38 1.47 -11.46 7.72
C HIS A 38 1.09 -11.23 6.24
N PHE A 39 1.11 -9.98 5.78
CA PHE A 39 0.82 -9.66 4.38
C PHE A 39 1.92 -10.11 3.41
N ALA A 40 3.17 -10.22 3.86
CA ALA A 40 4.28 -10.72 3.05
C ALA A 40 4.05 -12.15 2.56
N VAL A 41 3.41 -13.01 3.38
CA VAL A 41 3.08 -14.39 3.01
C VAL A 41 2.20 -14.39 1.76
N LEU A 42 1.06 -13.70 1.79
CA LEU A 42 0.20 -13.60 0.61
C LEU A 42 0.93 -12.96 -0.58
N LEU A 43 1.52 -11.77 -0.38
CA LEU A 43 2.08 -10.97 -1.46
C LEU A 43 3.22 -11.71 -2.17
N ARG A 44 4.12 -12.34 -1.41
CA ARG A 44 5.30 -13.01 -2.00
C ARG A 44 4.99 -14.43 -2.43
N GLU A 45 4.44 -15.23 -1.54
CA GLU A 45 4.36 -16.68 -1.74
C GLU A 45 3.20 -17.06 -2.66
N GLU A 46 2.11 -16.29 -2.65
CA GLU A 46 0.91 -16.62 -3.42
C GLU A 46 0.63 -15.69 -4.60
N LEU A 47 1.00 -14.42 -4.49
CA LEU A 47 0.76 -13.41 -5.53
C LEU A 47 2.01 -13.11 -6.36
N GLY A 48 3.20 -13.52 -5.92
CA GLY A 48 4.44 -13.40 -6.69
C GLY A 48 5.05 -12.00 -6.69
N PHE A 49 4.76 -11.16 -5.70
CA PHE A 49 5.47 -9.90 -5.50
C PHE A 49 6.91 -10.17 -5.04
N GLY A 50 7.85 -9.40 -5.58
CA GLY A 50 9.21 -9.28 -5.03
C GLY A 50 9.23 -8.32 -3.84
N GLU A 51 10.21 -8.49 -2.96
CA GLU A 51 10.46 -7.61 -1.80
C GLU A 51 11.74 -6.78 -2.04
N GLU A 52 11.80 -5.56 -1.50
CA GLU A 52 13.01 -4.71 -1.49
C GLU A 52 13.62 -4.41 -2.89
N VAL A 53 12.78 -4.42 -3.92
CA VAL A 53 13.18 -4.11 -5.30
C VAL A 53 13.50 -2.61 -5.43
N VAL A 54 14.62 -2.27 -6.06
CA VAL A 54 14.90 -0.87 -6.42
C VAL A 54 14.11 -0.53 -7.68
N LEU A 55 13.21 0.44 -7.58
CA LEU A 55 12.46 0.92 -8.73
C LEU A 55 13.37 1.63 -9.71
N THR A 56 13.07 1.48 -11.00
CA THR A 56 13.78 2.23 -12.05
C THR A 56 13.26 3.67 -12.04
N PRO A 57 14.09 4.67 -11.71
CA PRO A 57 13.64 6.06 -11.74
C PRO A 57 13.42 6.52 -13.18
N GLN A 58 12.51 7.48 -13.37
CA GLN A 58 12.38 8.19 -14.64
C GLN A 58 13.68 8.94 -15.00
N THR A 59 13.91 9.14 -16.30
CA THR A 59 15.09 9.83 -16.82
C THR A 59 15.28 11.21 -16.19
N GLY A 60 16.48 11.47 -15.68
CA GLY A 60 16.83 12.74 -15.02
C GLY A 60 16.59 12.77 -13.51
N LEU A 61 15.99 11.72 -12.94
CA LEU A 61 15.84 11.57 -11.49
C LEU A 61 16.88 10.61 -10.91
N VAL A 62 17.37 10.95 -9.72
CA VAL A 62 18.26 10.09 -8.91
C VAL A 62 17.49 9.72 -7.65
N THR A 63 16.87 8.55 -7.66
CA THR A 63 16.21 7.97 -6.48
C THR A 63 16.49 6.47 -6.40
N GLN A 64 16.51 5.95 -5.19
CA GLN A 64 16.61 4.52 -4.88
C GLN A 64 15.37 4.10 -4.08
N ALA A 65 14.19 4.52 -4.57
CA ALA A 65 12.93 4.17 -3.95
C ALA A 65 12.78 2.65 -3.89
N ARG A 66 12.53 2.17 -2.67
CA ARG A 66 12.23 0.77 -2.38
C ARG A 66 10.83 0.72 -1.79
N PRO A 67 9.87 0.08 -2.49
CA PRO A 67 8.63 -0.29 -1.87
C PRO A 67 8.82 -1.52 -0.99
N ASP A 68 7.91 -1.74 -0.05
CA ASP A 68 7.85 -3.01 0.67
C ASP A 68 7.75 -4.18 -0.33
N PHE A 69 6.86 -4.04 -1.34
CA PHE A 69 6.66 -5.06 -2.38
C PHE A 69 6.48 -4.47 -3.78
N PHE A 70 6.92 -5.22 -4.79
CA PHE A 70 6.76 -4.86 -6.20
C PHE A 70 6.32 -6.05 -7.05
N PHE A 71 5.36 -5.82 -7.94
CA PHE A 71 4.89 -6.81 -8.92
C PHE A 71 5.03 -6.29 -10.35
N THR A 72 5.68 -7.05 -11.22
CA THR A 72 5.80 -6.72 -12.64
C THR A 72 4.55 -7.18 -13.40
N LEU A 73 3.81 -6.23 -13.98
CA LEU A 73 2.66 -6.53 -14.85
C LEU A 73 3.08 -6.74 -16.30
N ALA A 74 3.99 -5.89 -16.78
CA ALA A 74 4.54 -5.89 -18.13
C ALA A 74 5.85 -5.11 -18.16
N ALA A 75 6.51 -5.03 -19.32
CA ALA A 75 7.66 -4.15 -19.50
C ALA A 75 7.30 -2.71 -19.08
N GLN A 76 8.10 -2.13 -18.17
CA GLN A 76 7.89 -0.78 -17.61
C GLN A 76 6.52 -0.55 -16.97
N ARG A 77 5.88 -1.61 -16.45
CA ARG A 77 4.61 -1.47 -15.75
C ARG A 77 4.49 -2.46 -14.62
N GLY A 78 4.03 -1.97 -13.48
CA GLY A 78 3.97 -2.74 -12.26
C GLY A 78 3.10 -2.12 -11.18
N ILE A 79 3.00 -2.84 -10.08
CA ILE A 79 2.28 -2.49 -8.88
C ILE A 79 3.28 -2.37 -7.74
N ILE A 80 3.27 -1.23 -7.06
CA ILE A 80 3.88 -1.08 -5.74
C ILE A 80 2.83 -1.49 -4.71
N ALA A 81 3.20 -2.29 -3.71
CA ALA A 81 2.39 -2.51 -2.52
C ALA A 81 3.16 -2.13 -1.25
N GLU A 82 2.52 -1.34 -0.40
CA GLU A 82 3.09 -0.83 0.86
C GLU A 82 2.17 -1.22 2.01
N VAL A 83 2.76 -1.78 3.07
CA VAL A 83 2.04 -2.17 4.27
C VAL A 83 2.32 -1.15 5.35
N GLU A 84 1.29 -0.43 5.73
CA GLU A 84 1.38 0.57 6.76
C GLU A 84 1.25 -0.05 8.15
N ARG A 85 2.13 0.35 9.07
CA ARG A 85 2.34 -0.35 10.34
C ARG A 85 1.91 0.45 11.57
N GLY A 86 0.84 1.25 11.45
CA GLY A 86 0.23 2.00 12.57
C GLY A 86 0.91 3.34 12.93
N GLY A 87 1.89 3.81 12.13
CA GLY A 87 2.60 5.09 12.32
C GLY A 87 2.11 6.23 11.41
N THR A 88 1.03 5.99 10.69
CA THR A 88 0.77 6.56 9.35
C THR A 88 0.58 8.06 9.31
N MET A 89 0.02 8.63 10.37
CA MET A 89 -0.56 9.97 10.29
C MET A 89 0.39 11.07 10.72
N THR A 90 1.59 10.75 11.22
CA THR A 90 2.57 11.76 11.65
C THR A 90 3.56 12.14 10.55
N ASN A 91 3.70 11.38 9.46
CA ASN A 91 4.81 11.55 8.51
C ASN A 91 4.47 11.47 7.00
N ASN A 92 3.20 11.66 6.60
CA ASN A 92 2.79 11.70 5.18
C ASN A 92 3.26 10.50 4.32
N HIS A 93 3.36 9.30 4.91
CA HIS A 93 3.86 8.12 4.21
C HIS A 93 3.04 7.80 2.95
N ASP A 94 1.72 7.94 3.03
CA ASP A 94 0.81 7.75 1.90
C ASP A 94 1.16 8.63 0.68
N LEU A 95 1.52 9.89 0.91
CA LEU A 95 1.95 10.80 -0.16
C LEU A 95 3.34 10.45 -0.68
N LYS A 96 4.24 10.02 0.21
CA LYS A 96 5.57 9.54 -0.18
C LYS A 96 5.46 8.29 -1.07
N ASP A 97 4.56 7.38 -0.76
CA ASP A 97 4.35 6.14 -1.53
C ASP A 97 3.71 6.44 -2.89
N LEU A 98 2.77 7.39 -2.95
CA LEU A 98 2.28 7.92 -4.22
C LEU A 98 3.42 8.55 -5.04
N TRP A 99 4.30 9.32 -4.41
CA TRP A 99 5.45 9.91 -5.09
C TRP A 99 6.40 8.84 -5.65
N LYS A 100 6.67 7.75 -4.92
CA LYS A 100 7.47 6.62 -5.43
C LYS A 100 6.90 6.08 -6.73
N ALA A 101 5.58 5.84 -6.78
CA ALA A 101 4.90 5.38 -7.99
C ALA A 101 4.98 6.43 -9.10
N GLN A 102 4.78 7.71 -8.78
CA GLN A 102 4.81 8.81 -9.75
C GLN A 102 6.16 8.98 -10.46
N VAL A 103 7.28 8.72 -9.77
CA VAL A 103 8.63 8.91 -10.33
C VAL A 103 9.27 7.62 -10.84
N ALA A 104 8.58 6.49 -10.70
CA ALA A 104 9.02 5.21 -11.23
C ALA A 104 8.70 5.11 -12.71
N ALA A 105 9.65 4.61 -13.50
CA ALA A 105 9.41 4.26 -14.90
C ALA A 105 8.70 2.91 -15.04
N ASP A 106 8.69 2.10 -13.98
CA ASP A 106 8.22 0.70 -13.98
C ASP A 106 7.01 0.44 -13.08
N ALA A 107 6.46 1.45 -12.40
CA ALA A 107 5.30 1.32 -11.52
C ALA A 107 4.24 2.38 -11.82
N HIS A 108 2.99 1.95 -12.00
CA HIS A 108 1.87 2.86 -12.32
C HIS A 108 0.62 2.57 -11.48
N HIS A 109 0.69 1.58 -10.61
CA HIS A 109 -0.39 1.16 -9.74
C HIS A 109 0.17 1.10 -8.32
N LEU A 110 -0.62 1.54 -7.34
CA LEU A 110 -0.21 1.58 -5.94
C LEU A 110 -1.27 0.88 -5.07
N PHE A 111 -0.86 -0.11 -4.31
CA PHE A 111 -1.66 -0.78 -3.29
C PHE A 111 -1.18 -0.28 -1.92
N LEU A 112 -2.09 0.29 -1.14
CA LEU A 112 -1.81 0.69 0.25
C LEU A 112 -2.65 -0.15 1.20
N ILE A 113 -1.99 -0.90 2.06
CA ILE A 113 -2.63 -1.75 3.07
C ILE A 113 -2.53 -1.01 4.39
N VAL A 114 -3.65 -0.49 4.89
CA VAL A 114 -3.70 0.42 6.05
C VAL A 114 -4.75 -0.04 7.06
N PRO A 115 -4.59 0.25 8.36
CA PRO A 115 -5.59 -0.16 9.33
C PRO A 115 -6.87 0.69 9.23
N HIS A 116 -8.00 0.10 9.60
CA HIS A 116 -9.26 0.82 9.80
C HIS A 116 -9.12 1.90 10.88
N ASN A 117 -8.55 1.53 12.02
CA ASN A 117 -8.29 2.41 13.15
C ASN A 117 -6.90 2.15 13.73
N ASN A 118 -6.25 3.20 14.22
CA ASN A 118 -5.17 3.06 15.19
C ASN A 118 -5.77 3.14 16.60
N TRP A 119 -5.29 2.32 17.51
CA TRP A 119 -5.86 2.20 18.86
C TRP A 119 -4.98 2.91 19.90
N ARG A 120 -5.61 3.49 20.92
CA ARG A 120 -4.94 3.94 22.15
C ARG A 120 -4.77 2.77 23.11
N GLU A 121 -3.99 2.99 24.17
CA GLU A 121 -3.81 2.00 25.25
C GLU A 121 -5.13 1.59 25.92
N ASP A 122 -6.09 2.51 26.02
CA ASP A 122 -7.43 2.28 26.56
C ASP A 122 -8.40 1.57 25.57
N GLY A 123 -7.91 1.18 24.39
CA GLY A 123 -8.71 0.54 23.35
C GLY A 123 -9.63 1.50 22.58
N SER A 124 -9.61 2.80 22.85
CA SER A 124 -10.37 3.78 22.07
C SER A 124 -9.67 4.09 20.73
N PRO A 125 -10.42 4.41 19.66
CA PRO A 125 -9.83 4.81 18.38
C PRO A 125 -9.05 6.11 18.51
N ARG A 126 -7.76 6.09 18.16
CA ARG A 126 -6.89 7.27 18.05
C ARG A 126 -7.10 8.00 16.73
N GLU A 127 -7.05 7.25 15.64
CA GLU A 127 -7.07 7.76 14.26
C GLU A 127 -7.82 6.79 13.34
N ARG A 128 -8.26 7.29 12.18
CA ARG A 128 -8.91 6.51 11.11
C ARG A 128 -8.08 6.58 9.82
N PRO A 129 -6.97 5.81 9.70
CA PRO A 129 -6.05 5.91 8.58
C PRO A 129 -6.72 5.62 7.24
N PHE A 130 -7.51 4.55 7.14
CA PHE A 130 -8.23 4.20 5.91
C PHE A 130 -9.05 5.37 5.34
N LEU A 131 -9.89 6.01 6.16
CA LEU A 131 -10.72 7.14 5.73
C LEU A 131 -9.86 8.32 5.27
N THR A 132 -8.77 8.58 5.99
CA THR A 132 -7.94 9.74 5.72
C THR A 132 -7.08 9.57 4.47
N VAL A 133 -6.43 8.40 4.33
CA VAL A 133 -5.63 8.03 3.16
C VAL A 133 -6.52 8.00 1.92
N SER A 134 -7.70 7.36 1.99
CA SER A 134 -8.63 7.29 0.86
C SER A 134 -9.07 8.67 0.39
N ARG A 135 -9.40 9.58 1.32
CA ARG A 135 -9.77 10.96 0.97
C ARG A 135 -8.60 11.72 0.35
N ARG A 136 -7.40 11.57 0.91
CA ARG A 136 -6.22 12.32 0.47
C ARG A 136 -5.73 11.87 -0.90
N LEU A 137 -5.63 10.56 -1.12
CA LEU A 137 -5.19 10.00 -2.40
C LEU A 137 -6.27 10.10 -3.46
N GLY A 138 -7.55 9.94 -3.09
CA GLY A 138 -8.68 10.16 -3.98
C GLY A 138 -8.71 11.57 -4.58
N ALA A 139 -8.14 12.56 -3.89
CA ALA A 139 -7.99 13.90 -4.44
C ALA A 139 -7.18 13.91 -5.75
N PHE A 140 -6.26 12.96 -6.00
CA PHE A 140 -5.47 12.93 -7.23
C PHE A 140 -6.24 12.38 -8.45
N PHE A 141 -7.37 11.69 -8.25
CA PHE A 141 -8.09 10.94 -9.30
C PHE A 141 -9.45 11.54 -9.67
N GLY A 142 -9.51 12.87 -9.84
CA GLY A 142 -10.73 13.59 -10.23
C GLY A 142 -11.08 13.51 -11.71
N ASP A 143 -12.24 14.09 -12.04
CA ASP A 143 -12.69 14.39 -13.39
C ASP A 143 -12.78 15.93 -13.52
N GLU A 144 -11.89 16.63 -14.22
CA GLU A 144 -10.88 16.22 -15.20
C GLU A 144 -9.62 15.55 -14.62
N ARG A 145 -8.92 14.76 -15.46
CA ARG A 145 -7.70 14.03 -15.08
C ARG A 145 -6.60 14.99 -14.62
N ARG A 146 -6.05 14.74 -13.44
CA ARG A 146 -4.91 15.48 -12.91
C ARG A 146 -3.59 14.98 -13.50
N GLU A 147 -2.56 15.83 -13.47
CA GLU A 147 -1.22 15.57 -14.00
C GLU A 147 -0.42 14.58 -13.12
N ILE A 148 -0.98 13.38 -12.92
CA ILE A 148 -0.28 12.24 -12.33
C ILE A 148 -0.22 11.08 -13.33
N ASP A 149 0.91 10.37 -13.28
CA ASP A 149 1.20 9.21 -14.12
C ASP A 149 0.75 7.90 -13.46
N VAL A 150 0.45 7.96 -12.15
CA VAL A 150 -0.20 6.86 -11.44
C VAL A 150 -1.60 6.64 -12.00
N LEU A 151 -1.88 5.42 -12.45
CA LEU A 151 -3.12 5.03 -13.12
C LEU A 151 -4.20 4.55 -12.15
N SER A 152 -3.81 3.94 -11.02
CA SER A 152 -4.74 3.64 -9.94
C SER A 152 -4.06 3.54 -8.59
N VAL A 153 -4.81 3.91 -7.55
CA VAL A 153 -4.48 3.64 -6.16
C VAL A 153 -5.60 2.80 -5.57
N HIS A 154 -5.24 1.68 -4.97
CA HIS A 154 -6.15 0.80 -4.25
C HIS A 154 -5.78 0.86 -2.77
N VAL A 155 -6.70 1.34 -1.94
CA VAL A 155 -6.52 1.41 -0.49
C VAL A 155 -7.30 0.27 0.13
N PHE A 156 -6.61 -0.61 0.84
CA PHE A 156 -7.17 -1.76 1.54
C PHE A 156 -7.17 -1.48 3.03
N ALA A 157 -8.31 -1.69 3.67
CA ALA A 157 -8.44 -1.56 5.11
C ALA A 157 -8.33 -2.94 5.77
N TYR A 158 -7.58 -3.03 6.85
CA TYR A 158 -7.50 -4.21 7.72
C TYR A 158 -7.85 -3.86 9.17
#